data_AF-A0A2V5LDD0-F1
#
_entry.id   AF-A0A2V5LDD0-F1
#
_cell.length_a   1.000
_cell.length_b   1.000
_cell.length_c   1.000
_cell.angle_alpha   90.00
_cell.angle_beta   90.00
_cell.angle_gamma   90.00
#
_symmetry.space_group_name_H-M   'P 1'
#
loop_
_entity.id
_entity.type
_entity.pdbx_description
1 polymer ?
#
loop_
_entity_poly.entity_id
_entity_poly.type
_entity_poly.pdbx_seq_one_letter_code
_entity_poly.pdbx_strand_id
1 'polypeptide(L)'
;MRSATLEHSRPPADSATLQTAFWLGGGVAVLKFTDWWDRFFAIGIILKGLDGVLELVAGTLLLFIAPDRIHQLAVLVTQPELSEDPNDFIATHVLRTATGLSDHVVTFTAVYLLAHGIVKVVLVTALLMDKLWAYPWMIGVLVIFILYQFYQLTLTPSLGLVVLTVFDILIVVLTWHEYRRHRRRGKEMA
;
A
#
# COMPACT_ATOMS: atom_id res chain seq x y z
N MET A 1 42.90 66.14 -26.56
CA MET A 1 44.17 65.38 -26.53
C MET A 1 44.20 64.59 -25.23
N ARG A 2 44.52 63.29 -25.29
CA ARG A 2 44.31 62.19 -24.30
C ARG A 2 42.90 61.63 -24.25
N SER A 3 42.64 60.33 -24.35
CA SER A 3 43.35 59.14 -24.88
C SER A 3 42.33 58.02 -24.74
N ALA A 4 42.06 57.30 -25.83
CA ALA A 4 41.32 56.05 -25.80
C ALA A 4 42.18 54.98 -25.13
N THR A 5 41.56 54.12 -24.31
CA THR A 5 41.93 52.70 -24.19
C THR A 5 40.90 51.96 -23.34
N LEU A 6 40.28 50.94 -23.95
CA LEU A 6 40.16 49.55 -23.46
C LEU A 6 39.37 49.32 -22.16
N GLU A 7 38.60 48.27 -21.93
CA GLU A 7 38.19 47.11 -22.71
C GLU A 7 37.15 46.39 -21.85
N HIS A 8 36.03 46.07 -22.48
CA HIS A 8 35.18 44.92 -22.25
C HIS A 8 35.62 43.94 -21.13
N SER A 9 34.84 43.90 -20.05
CA SER A 9 34.78 42.73 -19.15
C SER A 9 33.38 42.61 -18.55
N ARG A 10 32.39 42.27 -19.39
CA ARG A 10 31.21 41.56 -18.87
C ARG A 10 31.61 40.09 -18.75
N PRO A 11 31.52 39.46 -17.57
CA PRO A 11 31.64 38.01 -17.51
C PRO A 11 30.54 37.40 -18.41
N PRO A 12 30.85 36.31 -19.13
CA PRO A 12 29.96 35.76 -20.14
C PRO A 12 28.66 35.31 -19.50
N ALA A 13 27.54 35.64 -20.15
CA ALA A 13 26.30 34.90 -19.98
C ALA A 13 26.59 33.47 -20.43
N ASP A 14 26.89 32.62 -19.45
CA ASP A 14 27.26 31.24 -19.67
C ASP A 14 25.97 30.47 -20.03
N SER A 15 25.64 30.50 -21.32
CA SER A 15 24.51 29.78 -21.91
C SER A 15 24.67 28.25 -21.84
N ALA A 16 25.80 27.78 -21.31
CA ALA A 16 26.09 26.38 -21.00
C ALA A 16 25.67 25.97 -19.57
N THR A 17 25.48 26.90 -18.62
CA THR A 17 25.07 26.58 -17.24
C THR A 17 23.56 26.61 -17.00
N LEU A 18 22.76 27.07 -17.97
CA LEU A 18 21.30 27.11 -17.88
C LEU A 18 20.59 25.91 -18.54
N GLN A 19 21.31 24.90 -19.01
CA GLN A 19 20.72 23.74 -19.71
C GLN A 19 20.99 22.38 -19.04
N THR A 20 21.88 22.31 -18.05
CA THR A 20 22.17 21.05 -17.34
C THR A 20 21.36 20.84 -16.06
N ALA A 21 20.51 21.81 -15.68
CA ALA A 21 19.49 21.59 -14.66
C ALA A 21 18.22 20.91 -15.20
N PHE A 22 18.37 20.08 -16.25
CA PHE A 22 17.46 18.98 -16.57
C PHE A 22 17.64 17.87 -15.53
N TRP A 23 17.49 18.22 -14.25
CA TRP A 23 17.46 17.26 -13.16
C TRP A 23 16.17 16.47 -13.30
N LEU A 24 16.33 15.23 -13.75
CA LEU A 24 15.38 14.12 -13.74
C LEU A 24 14.29 14.35 -12.67
N GLY A 25 13.12 14.79 -13.15
CA GLY A 25 11.89 14.97 -12.38
C GLY A 25 11.37 13.63 -11.86
N GLY A 26 12.04 13.13 -10.85
CA GLY A 26 11.80 11.87 -10.17
C GLY A 26 12.52 11.90 -8.84
N GLY A 27 12.51 13.05 -8.17
CA GLY A 27 12.80 13.09 -6.75
C GLY A 27 11.79 12.18 -6.09
N VAL A 28 12.24 11.01 -5.65
CA VAL A 28 11.52 10.22 -4.65
C VAL A 28 11.22 11.22 -3.55
N ALA A 29 9.99 11.70 -3.50
CA ALA A 29 9.52 12.60 -2.48
C ALA A 29 9.44 11.74 -1.23
N VAL A 30 10.60 11.51 -0.63
CA VAL A 30 10.74 10.96 0.71
C VAL A 30 9.82 11.83 1.54
N LEU A 31 8.71 11.25 2.00
CA LEU A 31 7.76 11.89 2.89
C LEU A 31 8.56 12.77 3.84
N LYS A 32 8.39 14.10 3.76
CA LYS A 32 9.20 15.01 4.56
C LYS A 32 8.89 14.71 6.03
N PHE A 33 9.74 13.91 6.67
CA PHE A 33 9.56 13.40 8.03
C PHE A 33 9.81 14.50 9.06
N THR A 34 9.01 15.55 9.02
CA THR A 34 9.18 16.71 9.90
C THR A 34 8.30 16.61 11.14
N ASP A 35 7.21 15.84 11.10
CA ASP A 35 6.25 15.69 12.21
C ASP A 35 5.86 14.24 12.51
N TRP A 36 5.30 13.96 13.70
CA TRP A 36 4.93 12.60 14.14
C TRP A 36 3.84 11.97 13.26
N TRP A 37 2.91 12.81 12.79
CA TRP A 37 1.85 12.43 11.85
C TRP A 37 2.40 11.89 10.53
N ASP A 38 3.45 12.52 9.99
CA ASP A 38 4.07 12.11 8.73
C ASP A 38 4.72 10.72 8.87
N ARG A 39 5.31 10.43 10.04
CA ARG A 39 5.91 9.11 10.34
C ARG A 39 4.86 8.01 10.46
N PHE A 40 3.77 8.26 11.19
CA PHE A 40 2.68 7.28 11.31
C PHE A 40 2.00 7.00 9.97
N PHE A 41 1.75 8.05 9.20
CA PHE A 41 1.23 7.91 7.85
C PHE A 41 2.19 7.07 6.99
N ALA A 42 3.48 7.37 6.98
CA ALA A 42 4.48 6.60 6.24
C ALA A 42 4.48 5.13 6.62
N ILE A 43 4.54 4.83 7.93
CA ILE A 43 4.50 3.45 8.44
C ILE A 43 3.21 2.76 7.99
N GLY A 44 2.08 3.42 8.16
CA GLY A 44 0.77 2.88 7.79
C GLY A 44 0.66 2.56 6.29
N ILE A 45 1.14 3.45 5.44
CA ILE A 45 1.16 3.27 3.98
C ILE A 45 2.14 2.17 3.56
N ILE A 46 3.31 2.08 4.20
CA ILE A 46 4.28 1.00 3.96
C ILE A 46 3.69 -0.35 4.36
N LEU A 47 3.01 -0.44 5.51
CA LEU A 47 2.34 -1.66 5.95
C LEU A 47 1.26 -2.08 4.94
N LYS A 48 0.48 -1.13 4.41
CA LYS A 48 -0.48 -1.40 3.33
C LYS A 48 0.18 -1.83 2.02
N GLY A 49 1.35 -1.27 1.71
CA GLY A 49 2.14 -1.69 0.55
C GLY A 49 2.65 -3.11 0.72
N LEU A 50 3.17 -3.45 1.89
CA LEU A 50 3.63 -4.79 2.22
C LEU A 50 2.49 -5.81 2.14
N ASP A 51 1.33 -5.47 2.70
CA ASP A 51 0.10 -6.27 2.57
C ASP A 51 -0.25 -6.51 1.09
N GLY A 52 -0.25 -5.46 0.26
CA GLY A 52 -0.47 -5.60 -1.18
C GLY A 52 0.56 -6.50 -1.89
N VAL A 53 1.84 -6.41 -1.51
CA VAL A 53 2.89 -7.29 -2.06
C VAL A 53 2.68 -8.74 -1.63
N LEU A 54 2.32 -8.97 -0.36
CA LEU A 54 2.01 -10.31 0.14
C LEU A 54 0.80 -10.91 -0.61
N GLU A 55 -0.23 -10.11 -0.88
CA GLU A 55 -1.37 -10.53 -1.69
C GLU A 55 -0.97 -10.87 -3.13
N LEU A 56 -0.09 -10.09 -3.76
CA LEU A 56 0.42 -10.40 -5.09
C LEU A 56 1.17 -11.74 -5.12
N VAL A 57 2.05 -11.96 -4.14
CA VAL A 57 2.81 -13.21 -4.02
C VAL A 57 1.87 -14.38 -3.76
N ALA A 58 0.96 -14.26 -2.78
CA ALA A 58 0.00 -15.30 -2.43
C ALA A 58 -0.94 -15.62 -3.60
N GLY A 59 -1.50 -14.60 -4.26
CA GLY A 59 -2.36 -14.76 -5.42
C GLY A 59 -1.63 -15.41 -6.59
N THR A 60 -0.39 -15.01 -6.85
CA THR A 60 0.45 -15.65 -7.89
C THR A 60 0.72 -17.11 -7.56
N LEU A 61 1.11 -17.43 -6.32
CA LEU A 61 1.35 -18.81 -5.90
C LEU A 61 0.10 -19.66 -6.00
N LEU A 62 -1.07 -19.14 -5.61
CA LEU A 62 -2.35 -19.85 -5.69
C LEU A 62 -2.73 -20.23 -7.13
N LEU A 63 -2.30 -19.49 -8.15
CA LEU A 63 -2.55 -19.87 -9.55
C LEU A 63 -1.84 -21.18 -9.96
N PHE A 64 -0.81 -21.59 -9.23
CA PHE A 64 -0.01 -22.79 -9.55
C PHE A 64 -0.25 -23.95 -8.58
N ILE A 65 -1.10 -23.77 -7.56
CA ILE A 65 -1.33 -24.78 -6.52
C ILE A 65 -2.74 -25.35 -6.66
N ALA A 66 -2.85 -26.67 -6.83
CA ALA A 66 -4.13 -27.37 -6.84
C ALA A 66 -4.77 -27.40 -5.43
N PRO A 67 -6.11 -27.35 -5.30
CA PRO A 67 -6.79 -27.41 -4.00
C PRO A 67 -6.35 -28.62 -3.14
N ASP A 68 -6.14 -29.78 -3.75
CA ASP A 68 -5.67 -30.99 -3.04
C ASP A 68 -4.32 -30.79 -2.35
N ARG A 69 -3.41 -30.01 -2.97
CA ARG A 69 -2.11 -29.68 -2.37
C ARG A 69 -2.26 -28.73 -1.19
N ILE A 70 -3.18 -27.77 -1.29
CA ILE A 70 -3.51 -26.87 -0.16
C ILE A 70 -4.08 -27.68 0.99
N HIS A 71 -4.98 -28.62 0.71
CA HIS A 71 -5.55 -29.51 1.71
C HIS A 71 -4.49 -30.40 2.38
N GLN A 72 -3.60 -31.03 1.61
CA GLN A 72 -2.51 -31.85 2.13
C GLN A 72 -1.56 -31.04 3.03
N LEU A 73 -1.21 -29.82 2.63
CA LEU A 73 -0.40 -28.92 3.45
C LEU A 73 -1.12 -28.52 4.73
N ALA A 74 -2.42 -28.20 4.64
CA ALA A 74 -3.23 -27.88 5.80
C ALA A 74 -3.26 -29.05 6.80
N VAL A 75 -3.48 -30.28 6.33
CA VAL A 75 -3.41 -31.49 7.19
C VAL A 75 -2.02 -31.62 7.80
N LEU A 76 -0.95 -31.51 7.02
CA LEU A 76 0.43 -31.66 7.51
C LEU A 76 0.76 -30.65 8.63
N VAL A 77 0.30 -29.40 8.50
CA VAL A 77 0.58 -28.32 9.46
C VAL A 77 -0.37 -28.34 10.67
N THR A 78 -1.59 -28.88 10.53
CA THR A 78 -2.61 -28.83 11.60
C THR A 78 -2.74 -30.14 12.37
N GLN A 79 -2.35 -31.26 11.78
CA GLN A 79 -2.47 -32.58 12.41
C GLN A 79 -1.65 -32.72 13.70
N PRO A 80 -0.40 -32.24 13.80
CA PRO A 80 0.36 -32.35 15.05
C PRO A 80 -0.32 -31.56 16.18
N GLU A 81 -0.71 -30.32 15.91
CA GLU A 81 -1.34 -29.39 16.85
C GLU A 81 -2.70 -29.90 17.32
N LEU A 82 -3.52 -30.45 16.41
CA LEU A 82 -4.82 -31.05 16.76
C LEU A 82 -4.69 -32.39 17.51
N SER A 83 -3.55 -33.07 17.39
CA SER A 83 -3.26 -34.25 18.19
C SER A 83 -2.87 -33.90 19.63
N GLU A 84 -2.29 -32.73 19.85
CA GLU A 84 -1.96 -32.21 21.18
C GLU A 84 -3.14 -31.48 21.84
N ASP A 85 -3.81 -30.59 21.11
CA ASP A 85 -5.03 -29.89 21.53
C ASP A 85 -6.13 -30.02 20.46
N PRO A 86 -7.12 -30.92 20.67
CA PRO A 86 -8.25 -31.07 19.76
C PRO A 86 -9.13 -29.83 19.59
N ASN A 87 -9.01 -28.83 20.47
CA ASN A 87 -9.77 -27.59 20.42
C ASN A 87 -8.95 -26.39 19.91
N ASP A 88 -7.75 -26.61 19.33
CA ASP A 88 -6.97 -25.52 18.76
C ASP A 88 -7.77 -24.79 17.67
N PHE A 89 -8.07 -23.51 17.94
CA PHE A 89 -8.91 -22.68 17.10
C PHE A 89 -8.29 -22.44 15.72
N ILE A 90 -6.98 -22.22 15.65
CA ILE A 90 -6.26 -21.90 14.41
C ILE A 90 -6.20 -23.16 13.55
N ALA A 91 -5.76 -24.27 14.12
CA ALA A 91 -5.60 -25.53 13.40
C ALA A 91 -6.95 -26.04 12.87
N THR A 92 -8.01 -25.95 13.69
CA THR A 92 -9.37 -26.31 13.27
C THR A 92 -9.88 -25.41 12.15
N HIS A 93 -9.63 -24.09 12.21
CA HIS A 93 -10.10 -23.15 11.21
C HIS A 93 -9.38 -23.31 9.87
N VAL A 94 -8.05 -23.52 9.91
CA VAL A 94 -7.23 -23.78 8.72
C VAL A 94 -7.68 -25.06 8.03
N LEU A 95 -7.84 -26.16 8.77
CA LEU A 95 -8.26 -27.43 8.20
C LEU A 95 -9.67 -27.35 7.60
N ARG A 96 -10.64 -26.74 8.31
CA ARG A 96 -12.00 -26.55 7.81
C ARG A 96 -12.03 -25.72 6.52
N THR A 97 -11.25 -24.64 6.47
CA THR A 97 -11.17 -23.79 5.27
C THR A 97 -10.57 -24.57 4.10
N ALA A 98 -9.53 -25.36 4.33
CA ALA A 98 -8.88 -26.15 3.30
C ALA A 98 -9.77 -27.28 2.75
N THR A 99 -10.62 -27.89 3.57
CA THR A 99 -11.57 -28.94 3.12
C THR A 99 -12.66 -28.46 2.17
N GLY A 100 -12.98 -27.16 2.18
CA GLY A 100 -14.01 -26.57 1.31
C GLY A 100 -13.48 -26.01 -0.02
N LEU A 101 -12.18 -26.14 -0.30
CA LEU A 101 -11.58 -25.55 -1.49
C LEU A 101 -11.92 -26.38 -2.74
N SER A 102 -12.62 -25.74 -3.68
CA SER A 102 -12.76 -26.22 -5.05
C SER A 102 -11.83 -25.46 -5.99
N ASP A 103 -11.58 -26.00 -7.18
CA ASP A 103 -10.76 -25.33 -8.22
C ASP A 103 -11.27 -23.91 -8.52
N HIS A 104 -12.60 -23.73 -8.56
CA HIS A 104 -13.22 -22.43 -8.78
C HIS A 104 -12.96 -21.46 -7.63
N VAL A 105 -13.05 -21.92 -6.38
CA VAL A 105 -12.77 -21.09 -5.19
C VAL A 105 -11.31 -20.67 -5.16
N VAL A 106 -10.38 -21.59 -5.45
CA VAL A 106 -8.93 -21.28 -5.49
C VAL A 106 -8.62 -20.28 -6.59
N THR A 107 -9.11 -20.53 -7.81
CA THR A 107 -8.88 -19.62 -8.95
C THR A 107 -9.49 -18.24 -8.70
N PHE A 108 -10.71 -18.18 -8.17
CA PHE A 108 -11.35 -16.92 -7.81
C PHE A 108 -10.55 -16.18 -6.73
N THR A 109 -10.11 -16.87 -5.68
CA THR A 109 -9.30 -16.30 -4.59
C THR A 109 -7.98 -15.77 -5.11
N ALA A 110 -7.31 -16.50 -6.01
CA ALA A 110 -6.07 -16.09 -6.64
C ALA A 110 -6.24 -14.79 -7.44
N VAL A 111 -7.25 -14.74 -8.33
CA VAL A 111 -7.57 -13.54 -9.12
C VAL A 111 -7.97 -12.37 -8.23
N TYR A 112 -8.77 -12.62 -7.20
CA TYR A 112 -9.15 -11.62 -6.21
C TYR A 112 -7.93 -11.02 -5.51
N LEU A 113 -7.04 -11.86 -4.97
CA LEU A 113 -5.81 -11.42 -4.30
C LEU A 113 -4.88 -10.65 -5.24
N LEU A 114 -4.74 -11.08 -6.49
CA LEU A 114 -3.95 -10.37 -7.49
C LEU A 114 -4.54 -8.98 -7.77
N ALA A 115 -5.84 -8.88 -8.02
CA ALA A 115 -6.49 -7.61 -8.26
C ALA A 115 -6.34 -6.66 -7.06
N HIS A 116 -6.56 -7.18 -5.85
CA HIS A 116 -6.41 -6.44 -4.60
C HIS A 116 -4.98 -5.93 -4.40
N GLY A 117 -4.00 -6.83 -4.58
CA GLY A 117 -2.58 -6.53 -4.45
C GLY A 117 -2.11 -5.49 -5.47
N ILE A 118 -2.53 -5.60 -6.74
CA ILE A 118 -2.20 -4.61 -7.79
C ILE A 118 -2.71 -3.23 -7.39
N VAL A 119 -4.00 -3.13 -7.02
CA VAL A 119 -4.62 -1.85 -6.64
C VAL A 119 -3.88 -1.21 -5.47
N LYS A 120 -3.59 -1.99 -4.42
CA LYS A 120 -2.85 -1.50 -3.25
C LYS A 120 -1.44 -1.03 -3.60
N VAL A 121 -0.66 -1.83 -4.34
CA VAL A 121 0.70 -1.48 -4.73
C VAL A 121 0.73 -0.22 -5.58
N VAL A 122 -0.19 -0.09 -6.55
CA VAL A 122 -0.31 1.11 -7.39
C VAL A 122 -0.66 2.34 -6.55
N LEU A 123 -1.66 2.24 -5.68
CA LEU A 123 -2.09 3.36 -4.84
C LEU A 123 -0.99 3.78 -3.84
N VAL A 124 -0.35 2.82 -3.18
CA VAL A 124 0.75 3.07 -2.25
C VAL A 124 1.93 3.72 -2.97
N THR A 125 2.34 3.19 -4.13
CA THR A 125 3.42 3.76 -4.93
C THR A 125 3.09 5.19 -5.36
N ALA A 126 1.86 5.44 -5.83
CA ALA A 126 1.43 6.77 -6.24
C ALA A 126 1.39 7.76 -5.06
N LEU A 127 1.02 7.29 -3.86
CA LEU A 127 1.00 8.10 -2.64
C LEU A 127 2.42 8.42 -2.15
N LEU A 128 3.35 7.47 -2.24
CA LEU A 128 4.78 7.69 -1.97
C LEU A 128 5.43 8.61 -3.00
N MET A 129 4.89 8.68 -4.22
CA MET A 129 5.27 9.63 -5.25
C MET A 129 4.57 11.00 -5.12
N ASP A 130 3.91 11.26 -3.98
CA ASP A 130 3.20 12.50 -3.67
C ASP A 130 2.17 12.90 -4.75
N LYS A 131 1.52 11.91 -5.37
CA LYS A 131 0.50 12.16 -6.40
C LYS A 131 -0.84 12.49 -5.74
N LEU A 132 -1.26 13.75 -5.86
CA LEU A 132 -2.52 14.28 -5.29
C LEU A 132 -3.78 13.47 -5.64
N TRP A 133 -3.81 12.84 -6.82
CA TRP A 133 -4.95 12.03 -7.24
C TRP A 133 -5.04 10.70 -6.48
N ALA A 134 -3.94 10.18 -5.93
CA ALA A 134 -3.92 8.91 -5.20
C ALA A 134 -4.65 8.98 -3.85
N TYR A 135 -4.67 10.15 -3.21
CA TYR A 135 -5.32 10.36 -1.91
C TYR A 135 -6.82 10.03 -1.92
N PRO A 136 -7.67 10.62 -2.79
CA PRO A 136 -9.10 10.29 -2.82
C PRO A 136 -9.37 8.83 -3.20
N TRP A 137 -8.54 8.22 -4.07
CA TRP A 137 -8.70 6.80 -4.41
C TRP A 137 -8.34 5.88 -3.24
N MET A 138 -7.24 6.16 -2.53
CA MET A 138 -6.86 5.42 -1.32
C MET A 138 -7.98 5.46 -0.28
N ILE A 139 -8.53 6.66 -0.03
CA ILE A 139 -9.65 6.83 0.89
C ILE A 139 -10.88 6.04 0.43
N GLY A 140 -11.26 6.16 -0.84
CA GLY A 140 -12.42 5.46 -1.39
C GLY A 140 -12.30 3.94 -1.23
N VAL A 141 -11.16 3.37 -1.61
CA VAL A 141 -10.90 1.93 -1.50
C VAL A 141 -10.91 1.49 -0.04
N LEU A 142 -10.25 2.22 0.87
CA LEU A 142 -10.25 1.88 2.29
C LEU A 142 -11.64 1.97 2.91
N VAL A 143 -12.45 2.99 2.57
CA VAL A 143 -13.82 3.11 3.08
C VAL A 143 -14.68 1.95 2.62
N ILE A 144 -14.60 1.56 1.34
CA ILE A 144 -15.32 0.38 0.83
C ILE A 144 -14.89 -0.88 1.59
N PHE A 145 -13.59 -1.04 1.82
CA PHE A 145 -13.05 -2.16 2.57
C PHE A 145 -13.53 -2.16 4.02
N ILE A 146 -13.53 -1.01 4.70
CA ILE A 146 -14.05 -0.84 6.06
C ILE A 146 -15.54 -1.21 6.15
N LEU A 147 -16.36 -0.80 5.19
CA LEU A 147 -17.78 -1.18 5.16
C LEU A 147 -17.94 -2.69 5.01
N TYR A 148 -17.12 -3.33 4.17
CA TYR A 148 -17.09 -4.78 4.05
C TYR A 148 -16.61 -5.46 5.34
N GLN A 149 -15.59 -4.92 6.01
CA GLN A 149 -15.13 -5.43 7.31
C GLN A 149 -16.21 -5.34 8.37
N PHE A 150 -16.96 -4.23 8.43
CA PHE A 150 -18.09 -4.10 9.34
C PHE A 150 -19.16 -5.14 9.04
N TYR A 151 -19.53 -5.33 7.77
CA TYR A 151 -20.45 -6.39 7.36
C TYR A 151 -19.95 -7.76 7.84
N GLN A 152 -18.68 -8.08 7.59
CA GLN A 152 -18.09 -9.35 8.01
C GLN A 152 -18.03 -9.51 9.53
N LEU A 153 -17.77 -8.43 10.28
CA LEU A 153 -17.81 -8.42 11.75
C LEU A 153 -19.21 -8.73 12.29
N THR A 154 -20.29 -8.43 11.57
CA THR A 154 -21.64 -8.83 11.99
C THR A 154 -21.91 -10.32 11.80
N LEU A 155 -21.22 -10.98 10.86
CA LEU A 155 -21.37 -12.40 10.57
C LEU A 155 -20.44 -13.27 11.41
N THR A 156 -19.18 -12.89 11.47
CA THR A 156 -18.11 -13.64 12.15
C THR A 156 -17.19 -12.67 12.89
N PRO A 157 -17.59 -12.21 14.10
CA PRO A 157 -16.76 -11.33 14.91
C PRO A 157 -15.41 -11.99 15.20
N SER A 158 -14.32 -11.30 14.91
CA SER A 158 -12.97 -11.75 15.28
C SER A 158 -12.13 -10.57 15.73
N LEU A 159 -11.32 -10.78 16.77
CA LEU A 159 -10.45 -9.74 17.31
C LEU A 159 -9.49 -9.20 16.24
N GLY A 160 -8.95 -10.08 15.40
CA GLY A 160 -8.07 -9.71 14.28
C GLY A 160 -8.76 -8.76 13.30
N LEU A 161 -10.00 -9.06 12.89
CA LEU A 161 -10.76 -8.20 11.98
C LEU A 161 -11.09 -6.84 12.62
N VAL A 162 -11.39 -6.80 13.93
CA VAL A 162 -11.59 -5.54 14.66
C VAL A 162 -10.33 -4.68 14.64
N VAL A 163 -9.17 -5.27 14.98
CA VAL A 163 -7.88 -4.55 14.98
C VAL A 163 -7.56 -4.03 13.57
N LEU A 164 -7.76 -4.86 12.53
CA LEU A 164 -7.56 -4.46 11.14
C LEU A 164 -8.46 -3.27 10.76
N THR A 165 -9.73 -3.33 11.14
CA THR A 165 -10.72 -2.27 10.85
C THR A 165 -10.35 -0.95 11.52
N VAL A 166 -9.94 -0.99 12.79
CA VAL A 166 -9.47 0.21 13.51
C VAL A 166 -8.23 0.77 12.83
N PHE A 167 -7.28 -0.08 12.45
CA PHE A 167 -6.10 0.34 11.70
C PHE A 167 -6.48 1.02 10.38
N ASP A 168 -7.42 0.45 9.62
CA ASP A 168 -7.89 1.03 8.36
C ASP A 168 -8.55 2.40 8.53
N ILE A 169 -9.36 2.57 9.58
CA ILE A 169 -9.94 3.87 9.94
C ILE A 169 -8.83 4.90 10.22
N LEU A 170 -7.79 4.52 10.97
CA LEU A 170 -6.65 5.40 11.23
C LEU A 170 -5.95 5.83 9.94
N ILE A 171 -5.72 4.90 9.00
CA ILE A 171 -5.11 5.23 7.70
C ILE A 171 -5.98 6.18 6.91
N VAL A 172 -7.31 6.00 6.89
CA VAL A 172 -8.23 6.94 6.22
C VAL A 172 -8.10 8.35 6.80
N VAL A 173 -8.12 8.47 8.14
CA VAL A 173 -8.00 9.76 8.82
C VAL A 173 -6.66 10.43 8.53
N LEU A 174 -5.55 9.67 8.59
CA LEU A 174 -4.21 10.15 8.27
C LEU A 174 -4.10 10.63 6.82
N THR A 175 -4.62 9.82 5.87
CA THR A 175 -4.61 10.14 4.44
C THR A 175 -5.44 11.39 4.15
N TRP A 176 -6.60 11.54 4.81
CA TRP A 176 -7.44 12.72 4.67
C TRP A 176 -6.75 13.98 5.21
N HIS A 177 -6.11 13.88 6.37
CA HIS A 177 -5.38 14.98 6.97
C HIS A 177 -4.25 15.47 6.04
N GLU A 178 -3.46 14.54 5.50
CA GLU A 178 -2.37 14.85 4.59
C GLU A 178 -2.87 15.41 3.25
N TYR A 179 -3.95 14.86 2.71
CA TYR A 179 -4.61 15.39 1.51
C TYR A 179 -5.02 16.86 1.69
N ARG A 180 -5.61 17.20 2.85
CA ARG A 180 -6.03 18.57 3.16
C ARG A 180 -4.84 19.52 3.29
N ARG A 181 -3.73 19.07 3.87
CA ARG A 181 -2.47 19.84 3.99
C ARG A 181 -1.89 20.15 2.61
N HIS A 182 -1.83 19.15 1.73
CA HIS A 182 -1.34 19.31 0.36
C HIS A 182 -2.21 20.27 -0.47
N ARG A 183 -3.54 20.18 -0.40
CA ARG A 183 -4.43 21.11 -1.12
C ARG A 183 -4.35 22.56 -0.63
N ARG A 184 -3.99 22.81 0.62
CA ARG A 184 -3.81 24.17 1.15
C ARG A 184 -2.56 24.83 0.56
N ARG A 185 -1.44 24.11 0.52
CA ARG A 185 -0.19 24.58 -0.11
C ARG A 185 -0.37 24.88 -1.60
N GLY A 186 -1.11 24.05 -2.32
CA GLY A 186 -1.41 24.28 -3.74
C GLY A 186 -2.30 25.50 -4.02
N LYS A 187 -3.07 25.98 -3.03
CA LYS A 187 -3.85 27.23 -3.13
C LYS A 187 -3.06 28.48 -2.73
N GLU A 188 -1.97 28.33 -1.98
CA GLU A 188 -1.10 29.44 -1.58
C GLU A 188 -0.07 29.82 -2.67
N MET A 189 0.19 28.91 -3.62
CA MET A 189 1.10 29.14 -4.74
C MET A 189 0.40 29.46 -6.08
N ALA A 190 -0.93 29.54 -6.09
CA ALA A 190 -1.75 29.86 -7.26
C ALA A 190 -2.40 31.24 -7.09
#